data_AF-A0A7Y2NLA0-F1
#
_entry.id   AF-A0A7Y2NLA0-F1
#
_cell.length_a   1.000
_cell.length_b   1.000
_cell.length_c   1.000
_cell.angle_alpha   90.00
_cell.angle_beta   90.00
_cell.angle_gamma   90.00
#
_symmetry.space_group_name_H-M   'P 1'
#
loop_
_entity.id
_entity.type
_entity.pdbx_description
1 polymer ?
#
loop_
_entity_poly.entity_id
_entity_poly.type
_entity_poly.pdbx_seq_one_letter_code
_entity_poly.pdbx_strand_id
1 'polypeptide(L)'
;MKVKDISSIKYCEPGKFEETRFEKVHNVVFSSSQEASVLVANEIASLIREKHSKGEHCVLGLATGSSPIKVYEELVRMHKTEGLSFKNVISFNLDEYYPMEPSNIQSYHYFMHQHLFDHIDIPSENINIPDGTIDQDAIRDYCIEYENKIRESGGLDFQLLGIGRTGHIGFNEPGSHYNSGTRIITLDHMTRVDAAPAFLGIANVPRKAITMGIGTVMDARRIVLLAWGINKASIIKKTFEGDISTEVPATYLQEHSNTTFILDSDASCQLTRVESPWLVTSCEWSRELKIKAVVWLSELTNKSILKLTDKDYNENGMSDLIA
;
A
#
# COMPACT_ATOMS: atom_id res chain seq x y z
N MET A 1 -17.85 17.84 -7.13
CA MET A 1 -18.30 16.53 -6.59
C MET A 1 -18.14 16.59 -5.07
N LYS A 2 -19.24 16.55 -4.30
CA LYS A 2 -19.16 16.57 -2.82
C LYS A 2 -18.47 15.29 -2.38
N VAL A 3 -17.36 15.41 -1.66
CA VAL A 3 -16.68 14.30 -0.98
C VAL A 3 -17.74 13.66 -0.08
N LYS A 4 -18.12 12.40 -0.36
CA LYS A 4 -18.95 11.62 0.56
C LYS A 4 -18.23 11.64 1.91
N ASP A 5 -18.95 11.78 3.02
CA ASP A 5 -18.42 11.52 4.36
C ASP A 5 -17.89 10.07 4.38
N ILE A 6 -16.61 9.90 4.07
CA ILE A 6 -15.94 8.60 4.10
C ILE A 6 -15.55 8.37 5.55
N SER A 7 -16.50 7.84 6.33
CA SER A 7 -16.30 7.51 7.74
C SER A 7 -15.70 6.12 7.95
N SER A 8 -15.45 5.35 6.88
CA SER A 8 -15.01 3.96 6.99
C SER A 8 -14.07 3.54 5.86
N ILE A 9 -13.06 2.75 6.23
CA ILE A 9 -12.13 2.06 5.33
C ILE A 9 -12.42 0.55 5.26
N LYS A 10 -13.59 0.13 5.77
CA LYS A 10 -14.04 -1.27 5.78
C LYS A 10 -14.14 -1.80 4.35
N TYR A 11 -13.60 -2.99 4.14
CA TYR A 11 -13.63 -3.67 2.86
C TYR A 11 -15.06 -3.75 2.27
N CYS A 12 -15.16 -3.42 0.99
CA CYS A 12 -16.34 -3.62 0.16
C CYS A 12 -15.90 -4.27 -1.15
N GLU A 13 -16.78 -5.04 -1.78
CA GLU A 13 -16.48 -5.66 -3.08
C GLU A 13 -16.18 -4.57 -4.15
N PRO A 14 -15.03 -4.65 -4.84
CA PRO A 14 -14.66 -3.68 -5.86
C PRO A 14 -15.49 -3.85 -7.15
N GLY A 15 -15.47 -2.85 -8.03
CA GLY A 15 -16.11 -2.94 -9.34
C GLY A 15 -17.64 -3.03 -9.36
N LYS A 16 -18.30 -2.91 -8.20
CA LYS A 16 -19.75 -3.12 -8.07
C LYS A 16 -20.60 -2.05 -8.78
N PHE A 17 -20.08 -0.84 -8.92
CA PHE A 17 -20.79 0.28 -9.52
C PHE A 17 -20.18 0.61 -10.89
N GLU A 18 -20.99 1.20 -11.78
CA GLU A 18 -20.53 1.55 -13.13
C GLU A 18 -19.33 2.49 -13.06
N GLU A 19 -19.31 3.45 -12.13
CA GLU A 19 -18.19 4.37 -11.93
C GLU A 19 -16.88 3.70 -11.48
N THR A 20 -16.92 2.49 -10.91
CA THR A 20 -15.74 1.76 -10.44
C THR A 20 -15.50 0.46 -11.20
N ARG A 21 -16.25 0.19 -12.29
CA ARG A 21 -16.26 -1.10 -13.02
C ARG A 21 -14.90 -1.63 -13.48
N PHE A 22 -13.90 -0.76 -13.64
CA PHE A 22 -12.54 -1.15 -14.04
C PHE A 22 -11.62 -1.46 -12.85
N GLU A 23 -12.02 -1.08 -11.63
CA GLU A 23 -11.22 -1.27 -10.43
C GLU A 23 -11.44 -2.68 -9.88
N LYS A 24 -10.37 -3.47 -9.83
CA LYS A 24 -10.35 -4.86 -9.33
C LYS A 24 -9.98 -4.96 -7.85
N VAL A 25 -9.69 -3.83 -7.19
CA VAL A 25 -9.37 -3.78 -5.75
C VAL A 25 -10.17 -2.68 -5.07
N HIS A 26 -10.64 -2.97 -3.86
CA HIS A 26 -11.35 -1.98 -3.08
C HIS A 26 -10.42 -0.84 -2.69
N ASN A 27 -10.84 0.39 -2.97
CA ASN A 27 -10.09 1.57 -2.65
C ASN A 27 -10.97 2.69 -2.10
N VAL A 28 -10.32 3.55 -1.33
CA VAL A 28 -10.92 4.72 -0.72
C VAL A 28 -9.98 5.90 -0.92
N VAL A 29 -10.52 7.00 -1.44
CA VAL A 29 -9.75 8.21 -1.75
C VAL A 29 -10.06 9.28 -0.72
N PHE A 30 -9.02 9.79 -0.07
CA PHE A 30 -9.10 10.88 0.90
C PHE A 30 -8.51 12.16 0.33
N SER A 31 -9.03 13.29 0.81
CA SER A 31 -8.47 14.60 0.46
C SER A 31 -7.14 14.88 1.18
N SER A 32 -6.90 14.20 2.30
CA SER A 32 -5.75 14.38 3.18
C SER A 32 -5.23 13.03 3.67
N SER A 33 -3.91 12.82 3.54
CA SER A 33 -3.25 11.66 4.14
C SER A 33 -3.37 11.64 5.67
N GLN A 34 -3.54 12.80 6.31
CA GLN A 34 -3.73 12.88 7.76
C GLN A 34 -5.03 12.22 8.19
N GLU A 35 -6.14 12.57 7.54
CA GLU A 35 -7.47 12.04 7.85
C GLU A 35 -7.50 10.52 7.63
N ALA A 36 -6.94 10.09 6.50
CA ALA A 36 -6.80 8.69 6.15
C ALA A 36 -5.99 7.91 7.21
N SER A 37 -4.83 8.44 7.63
CA SER A 37 -3.99 7.80 8.64
C SER A 37 -4.67 7.68 10.00
N VAL A 38 -5.49 8.67 10.40
CA VAL A 38 -6.27 8.61 11.64
C VAL A 38 -7.29 7.47 11.60
N LEU A 39 -7.97 7.26 10.47
CA LEU A 39 -8.92 6.14 10.33
C LEU A 39 -8.23 4.78 10.38
N VAL A 40 -7.05 4.66 9.76
CA VAL A 40 -6.25 3.42 9.82
C VAL A 40 -5.78 3.13 11.24
N ALA A 41 -5.27 4.15 11.94
CA ALA A 41 -4.87 4.02 13.34
C ALA A 41 -6.06 3.62 14.23
N ASN A 42 -7.25 4.15 13.99
CA ASN A 42 -8.48 3.76 14.69
C ASN A 42 -8.89 2.30 14.42
N GLU A 43 -8.76 1.79 13.18
CA GLU A 43 -9.03 0.39 12.87
C GLU A 43 -8.05 -0.53 13.63
N ILE A 44 -6.75 -0.22 13.59
CA ILE A 44 -5.70 -0.96 14.33
C ILE A 44 -5.98 -0.91 15.84
N ALA A 45 -6.25 0.27 16.40
CA ALA A 45 -6.55 0.44 17.82
C ALA A 45 -7.81 -0.33 18.25
N SER A 46 -8.84 -0.36 17.39
CA SER A 46 -10.06 -1.15 17.65
C SER A 46 -9.77 -2.64 17.67
N LEU A 47 -8.97 -3.14 16.73
CA LEU A 47 -8.53 -4.53 16.68
C LEU A 47 -7.72 -4.92 17.92
N ILE A 48 -6.77 -4.07 18.34
CA ILE A 48 -5.99 -4.28 19.56
C ILE A 48 -6.91 -4.41 20.79
N ARG A 49 -7.86 -3.48 20.95
CA ARG A 49 -8.83 -3.49 22.05
C ARG A 49 -9.73 -4.72 22.01
N GLU A 50 -10.19 -5.12 20.83
CA GLU A 50 -11.02 -6.32 20.64
C GLU A 50 -10.26 -7.58 21.07
N LYS A 51 -9.04 -7.79 20.56
CA LYS A 51 -8.19 -8.92 20.91
C LYS A 51 -7.84 -8.94 22.40
N HIS A 52 -7.53 -7.78 22.96
CA HIS A 52 -7.27 -7.63 24.40
C HIS A 52 -8.48 -8.06 25.23
N SER A 53 -9.70 -7.65 24.86
CA SER A 53 -10.93 -8.03 25.58
C SER A 53 -11.22 -9.53 25.56
N LYS A 54 -10.66 -10.26 24.58
CA LYS A 54 -10.76 -11.72 24.45
C LYS A 54 -9.61 -12.46 25.13
N GLY A 55 -8.63 -11.76 25.69
CA GLY A 55 -7.40 -12.35 26.21
C GLY A 55 -6.49 -12.94 25.12
N GLU A 56 -6.65 -12.48 23.87
CA GLU A 56 -5.88 -12.92 22.72
C GLU A 56 -4.76 -11.93 22.38
N HIS A 57 -3.71 -12.44 21.72
CA HIS A 57 -2.72 -11.59 21.08
C HIS A 57 -3.30 -10.94 19.82
N CYS A 58 -2.91 -9.69 19.58
CA CYS A 58 -3.17 -8.98 18.33
C CYS A 58 -1.88 -9.02 17.48
N VAL A 59 -1.92 -9.73 16.35
CA VAL A 59 -0.73 -9.91 15.51
C VAL A 59 -0.74 -8.91 14.35
N LEU A 60 0.22 -8.00 14.33
CA LEU A 60 0.28 -6.90 13.38
C LEU A 60 1.49 -7.03 12.43
N GLY A 61 1.23 -7.06 11.13
CA GLY A 61 2.20 -6.85 10.07
C GLY A 61 2.41 -5.35 9.84
N LEU A 62 3.65 -4.86 9.94
CA LEU A 62 3.99 -3.44 9.89
C LEU A 62 4.94 -3.11 8.72
N ALA A 63 4.70 -1.97 8.09
CA ALA A 63 5.53 -1.44 7.00
C ALA A 63 6.40 -0.27 7.48
N THR A 64 7.47 0.00 6.76
CA THR A 64 8.30 1.20 6.95
C THR A 64 8.09 2.22 5.84
N GLY A 65 8.92 3.26 5.80
CA GLY A 65 8.87 4.32 4.81
C GLY A 65 7.95 5.48 5.22
N SER A 66 7.78 6.46 4.32
CA SER A 66 7.07 7.70 4.65
C SER A 66 5.56 7.53 4.81
N SER A 67 4.95 6.59 4.09
CA SER A 67 3.49 6.39 4.09
C SER A 67 2.87 6.07 5.47
N PRO A 68 3.43 5.14 6.27
CA PRO A 68 2.84 4.77 7.56
C PRO A 68 3.16 5.71 8.74
N ILE A 69 4.08 6.68 8.60
CA ILE A 69 4.55 7.52 9.73
C ILE A 69 3.37 8.14 10.50
N LYS A 70 2.42 8.74 9.79
CA LYS A 70 1.25 9.39 10.40
C LYS A 70 0.30 8.42 11.11
N VAL A 71 0.27 7.15 10.67
CA VAL A 71 -0.48 6.10 11.39
C VAL A 71 0.21 5.81 12.72
N TYR A 72 1.54 5.70 12.73
CA TYR A 72 2.31 5.48 13.96
C TYR A 72 2.21 6.66 14.93
N GLU A 73 2.32 7.89 14.44
CA GLU A 73 2.13 9.10 15.26
C GLU A 73 0.77 9.10 15.97
N GLU A 74 -0.29 8.71 15.27
CA GLU A 74 -1.63 8.64 15.84
C GLU A 74 -1.79 7.49 16.84
N LEU A 75 -1.22 6.31 16.56
CA LEU A 75 -1.20 5.19 17.51
C LEU A 75 -0.45 5.56 18.80
N VAL A 76 0.68 6.26 18.68
CA VAL A 76 1.44 6.80 19.83
C VAL A 76 0.61 7.82 20.60
N ARG A 77 -0.12 8.71 19.90
CA ARG A 77 -1.03 9.66 20.56
C ARG A 77 -2.10 8.91 21.35
N MET A 78 -2.79 7.94 20.75
CA MET A 78 -3.81 7.12 21.41
C MET A 78 -3.27 6.36 22.62
N HIS A 79 -2.03 5.85 22.56
CA HIS A 79 -1.38 5.25 23.71
C HIS A 79 -1.24 6.25 24.86
N LYS A 80 -0.67 7.43 24.57
CA LYS A 80 -0.35 8.46 25.58
C LYS A 80 -1.59 9.15 26.15
N THR A 81 -2.67 9.30 25.37
CA THR A 81 -3.83 10.12 25.76
C THR A 81 -5.12 9.34 25.98
N GLU A 82 -5.27 8.15 25.41
CA GLU A 82 -6.52 7.37 25.44
C GLU A 82 -6.38 5.99 26.08
N GLY A 83 -5.18 5.64 26.56
CA GLY A 83 -4.93 4.37 27.25
C GLY A 83 -4.93 3.14 26.34
N LEU A 84 -4.67 3.30 25.04
CA LEU A 84 -4.44 2.17 24.14
C LEU A 84 -3.16 1.42 24.57
N SER A 85 -3.25 0.16 24.99
CA SER A 85 -2.09 -0.64 25.40
C SER A 85 -1.67 -1.63 24.31
N PHE A 86 -0.37 -1.79 24.14
CA PHE A 86 0.28 -2.70 23.20
C PHE A 86 0.87 -3.94 23.89
N LYS A 87 0.58 -4.17 25.18
CA LYS A 87 1.10 -5.32 25.94
C LYS A 87 0.73 -6.69 25.36
N ASN A 88 -0.41 -6.79 24.67
CA ASN A 88 -0.85 -8.02 24.00
C ASN A 88 -0.59 -8.00 22.49
N VAL A 89 0.15 -7.03 21.98
CA VAL A 89 0.49 -6.94 20.55
C VAL A 89 1.76 -7.73 20.27
N ILE A 90 1.76 -8.46 19.15
CA ILE A 90 2.95 -9.07 18.52
C ILE A 90 3.10 -8.41 17.15
N SER A 91 4.27 -7.83 16.87
CA SER A 91 4.52 -7.16 15.58
C SER A 91 5.48 -7.96 14.71
N PHE A 92 5.25 -7.94 13.40
CA PHE A 92 6.13 -8.49 12.37
C PHE A 92 6.35 -7.42 11.29
N ASN A 93 7.59 -7.00 11.08
CA ASN A 93 7.94 -6.07 10.01
C ASN A 93 8.14 -6.79 8.68
N LEU A 94 7.77 -6.14 7.57
CA LEU A 94 7.89 -6.72 6.23
C LEU A 94 9.33 -7.02 5.82
N ASP A 95 10.31 -6.23 6.25
CA ASP A 95 11.66 -6.28 5.71
C ASP A 95 12.71 -5.63 6.60
N GLU A 96 13.98 -5.91 6.27
CA GLU A 96 15.17 -5.18 6.69
C GLU A 96 16.23 -5.27 5.58
N TYR A 97 17.06 -4.24 5.45
CA TYR A 97 18.19 -4.27 4.53
C TYR A 97 19.23 -5.34 4.91
N TYR A 98 20.01 -5.82 3.93
CA TYR A 98 21.05 -6.82 4.16
C TYR A 98 22.37 -6.53 3.42
N PRO A 99 23.52 -6.53 4.10
CA PRO A 99 23.65 -6.51 5.57
C PRO A 99 23.21 -5.15 6.13
N MET A 100 22.71 -5.13 7.37
CA MET A 100 22.31 -3.90 8.06
C MET A 100 22.43 -4.05 9.57
N GLU A 101 23.11 -3.09 10.21
CA GLU A 101 23.19 -3.00 11.67
C GLU A 101 21.93 -2.32 12.24
N PRO A 102 21.31 -2.85 13.32
CA PRO A 102 20.12 -2.24 13.94
C PRO A 102 20.32 -0.81 14.46
N SER A 103 21.59 -0.44 14.75
CA SER A 103 21.96 0.90 15.22
C SER A 103 22.13 1.91 14.07
N ASN A 104 22.14 1.45 12.82
CA ASN A 104 22.23 2.31 11.66
C ASN A 104 20.94 3.11 11.50
N ILE A 105 21.05 4.43 11.33
CA ILE A 105 19.90 5.35 11.20
C ILE A 105 19.01 5.06 9.98
N GLN A 106 19.55 4.37 8.97
CA GLN A 106 18.81 3.93 7.79
C GLN A 106 18.23 2.51 7.92
N SER A 107 18.48 1.80 9.03
CA SER A 107 17.86 0.49 9.28
C SER A 107 16.37 0.63 9.56
N TYR A 108 15.61 -0.39 9.19
CA TYR A 108 14.19 -0.47 9.50
C TYR A 108 13.94 -0.77 10.98
N HIS A 109 14.89 -1.41 11.65
CA HIS A 109 14.93 -1.47 13.10
C HIS A 109 14.94 -0.07 13.74
N TYR A 110 15.92 0.78 13.39
CA TYR A 110 16.00 2.15 13.90
C TYR A 110 14.74 2.95 13.57
N PHE A 111 14.23 2.85 12.33
CA PHE A 111 13.01 3.51 11.89
C PHE A 111 11.81 3.15 12.80
N MET A 112 11.58 1.87 13.06
CA MET A 112 10.43 1.43 13.84
C MET A 112 10.51 1.84 15.31
N HIS A 113 11.71 1.80 15.90
CA HIS A 113 11.93 2.31 17.25
C HIS A 113 11.68 3.81 17.34
N GLN A 114 12.23 4.58 16.39
CA GLN A 114 12.05 6.03 16.33
C GLN A 114 10.57 6.43 16.22
N HIS A 115 9.80 5.75 15.37
CA HIS A 115 8.44 6.16 15.04
C HIS A 115 7.34 5.51 15.87
N LEU A 116 7.60 4.34 16.49
CA LEU A 116 6.58 3.58 17.20
C LEU A 116 7.09 2.97 18.50
N PHE A 117 8.02 2.01 18.44
CA PHE A 117 8.26 1.08 19.55
C PHE A 117 8.81 1.73 20.82
N ASP A 118 9.61 2.80 20.73
CA ASP A 118 10.12 3.51 21.91
C ASP A 118 9.07 4.39 22.61
N HIS A 119 7.87 4.50 22.04
CA HIS A 119 6.82 5.41 22.49
C HIS A 119 5.55 4.71 23.00
N ILE A 120 5.55 3.37 23.03
CA ILE A 120 4.42 2.52 23.42
C ILE A 120 4.87 1.40 24.39
N ASP A 121 3.92 0.70 25.01
CA ASP A 121 4.16 -0.36 25.99
C ASP A 121 4.17 -1.79 25.40
N ILE A 122 4.68 -1.95 24.17
CA ILE A 122 4.87 -3.28 23.56
C ILE A 122 6.05 -4.01 24.22
N PRO A 123 5.93 -5.30 24.57
CA PRO A 123 7.07 -6.08 25.08
C PRO A 123 8.13 -6.26 23.99
N SER A 124 9.41 -6.17 24.34
CA SER A 124 10.49 -6.24 23.34
C SER A 124 10.57 -7.61 22.65
N GLU A 125 10.23 -8.68 23.37
CA GLU A 125 10.16 -10.06 22.85
C GLU A 125 9.06 -10.25 21.78
N ASN A 126 8.09 -9.33 21.74
CA ASN A 126 6.98 -9.34 20.79
C ASN A 126 7.27 -8.51 19.53
N ILE A 127 8.43 -7.83 19.46
CA ILE A 127 8.86 -7.09 18.28
C ILE A 127 9.67 -8.02 17.37
N ASN A 128 9.23 -8.20 16.12
CA ASN A 128 9.90 -9.06 15.15
C ASN A 128 10.25 -8.29 13.88
N ILE A 129 11.52 -7.91 13.74
CA ILE A 129 12.06 -7.28 12.54
C ILE A 129 13.10 -8.23 11.94
N PRO A 130 13.12 -8.43 10.61
CA PRO A 130 14.15 -9.25 9.98
C PRO A 130 15.57 -8.79 10.38
N ASP A 131 16.46 -9.74 10.67
CA ASP A 131 17.80 -9.46 11.18
C ASP A 131 18.80 -9.27 10.03
N GLY A 132 19.20 -8.03 9.80
CA GLY A 132 20.19 -7.65 8.79
C GLY A 132 21.63 -8.08 9.10
N THR A 133 21.90 -8.62 10.28
CA THR A 133 23.25 -9.03 10.73
C THR A 133 23.51 -10.54 10.65
N ILE A 134 22.48 -11.32 10.29
CA ILE A 134 22.57 -12.78 10.23
C ILE A 134 23.63 -13.25 9.21
N ASP A 135 24.36 -14.30 9.56
CA ASP A 135 25.33 -14.90 8.66
C ASP A 135 24.66 -15.41 7.38
N GLN A 136 25.35 -15.20 6.24
CA GLN A 136 24.79 -15.49 4.93
C GLN A 136 24.33 -16.95 4.77
N ASP A 137 25.06 -17.88 5.40
CA ASP A 137 24.78 -19.32 5.34
C ASP A 137 23.56 -19.72 6.21
N ALA A 138 23.17 -18.90 7.19
CA ALA A 138 22.04 -19.13 8.09
C ALA A 138 20.74 -18.43 7.63
N ILE A 139 20.80 -17.56 6.62
CA ILE A 139 19.65 -16.77 6.14
C ILE A 139 18.43 -17.64 5.82
N ARG A 140 18.64 -18.80 5.18
CA ARG A 140 17.54 -19.66 4.75
C ARG A 140 16.76 -20.20 5.95
N ASP A 141 17.48 -20.71 6.95
CA ASP A 141 16.88 -21.25 8.16
C ASP A 141 16.22 -20.13 8.98
N TYR A 142 16.87 -18.98 9.08
CA TYR A 142 16.30 -17.77 9.69
C TYR A 142 14.96 -17.35 9.05
N CYS A 143 14.88 -17.35 7.71
CA CYS A 143 13.63 -17.01 7.02
C CYS A 143 12.51 -18.03 7.31
N ILE A 144 12.85 -19.32 7.42
CA ILE A 144 11.88 -20.37 7.78
C ILE A 144 11.41 -20.19 9.22
N GLU A 145 12.30 -19.84 10.15
CA GLU A 145 11.95 -19.54 11.54
C GLU A 145 11.05 -18.32 11.66
N TYR A 146 11.32 -17.26 10.88
CA TYR A 146 10.48 -16.06 10.84
C TYR A 146 9.04 -16.39 10.41
N GLU A 147 8.91 -17.20 9.35
CA GLU A 147 7.64 -17.73 8.86
C GLU A 147 6.91 -18.60 9.90
N ASN A 148 7.64 -19.48 10.58
CA ASN A 148 7.06 -20.32 11.63
C ASN A 148 6.58 -19.50 12.82
N LYS A 149 7.33 -18.46 13.22
CA LYS A 149 6.94 -17.56 14.31
C LYS A 149 5.64 -16.82 14.00
N ILE A 150 5.40 -16.42 12.74
CA ILE A 150 4.11 -15.85 12.30
C ILE A 150 2.99 -16.87 12.45
N ARG A 151 3.19 -18.12 11.99
CA ARG A 151 2.18 -19.18 12.08
C ARG A 151 1.87 -19.56 13.54
N GLU A 152 2.88 -19.70 14.37
CA GLU A 152 2.75 -20.01 15.80
C GLU A 152 2.05 -18.90 16.57
N SER A 153 2.17 -17.65 16.12
CA SER A 153 1.42 -16.51 16.66
C SER A 153 -0.07 -16.49 16.22
N GLY A 154 -0.50 -17.41 15.35
CA GLY A 154 -1.88 -17.48 14.85
C GLY A 154 -2.14 -16.79 13.50
N GLY A 155 -1.07 -16.41 12.81
CA GLY A 155 -1.12 -15.62 11.57
C GLY A 155 -1.33 -14.13 11.82
N LEU A 156 -1.18 -13.31 10.77
CA LEU A 156 -1.33 -11.86 10.86
C LEU A 156 -2.82 -11.48 10.92
N ASP A 157 -3.26 -10.80 11.99
CA ASP A 157 -4.63 -10.27 12.08
C ASP A 157 -4.82 -9.04 11.17
N PHE A 158 -3.75 -8.24 11.01
CA PHE A 158 -3.75 -7.04 10.18
C PHE A 158 -2.37 -6.82 9.56
N GLN A 159 -2.31 -6.49 8.28
CA GLN A 159 -1.08 -6.14 7.57
C GLN A 159 -1.20 -4.73 7.00
N LEU A 160 -0.36 -3.81 7.51
CA LEU A 160 -0.16 -2.49 6.94
C LEU A 160 0.88 -2.56 5.82
N LEU A 161 0.57 -2.01 4.66
CA LEU A 161 1.46 -1.99 3.49
C LEU A 161 1.64 -0.57 2.96
N GLY A 162 2.76 -0.35 2.27
CA GLY A 162 2.93 0.72 1.30
C GLY A 162 3.16 0.13 -0.09
N ILE A 163 3.13 0.97 -1.13
CA ILE A 163 3.42 0.57 -2.51
C ILE A 163 4.60 1.36 -3.09
N GLY A 164 5.55 0.65 -3.70
CA GLY A 164 6.67 1.22 -4.46
C GLY A 164 6.24 1.82 -5.80
N ARG A 165 7.10 2.63 -6.45
CA ARG A 165 6.81 3.12 -7.81
C ARG A 165 6.77 2.00 -8.86
N THR A 166 7.40 0.86 -8.56
CA THR A 166 7.40 -0.36 -9.36
C THR A 166 6.27 -1.31 -9.01
N GLY A 167 5.47 -1.00 -7.99
CA GLY A 167 4.36 -1.86 -7.53
C GLY A 167 4.81 -2.94 -6.57
N HIS A 168 6.04 -2.87 -6.07
CA HIS A 168 6.47 -3.73 -4.97
C HIS A 168 5.69 -3.44 -3.69
N ILE A 169 5.53 -4.49 -2.88
CA ILE A 169 5.04 -4.46 -1.49
C ILE A 169 6.12 -5.07 -0.60
N GLY A 170 6.55 -4.34 0.44
CA GLY A 170 7.87 -4.60 1.05
C GLY A 170 8.97 -4.53 -0.02
N PHE A 171 9.94 -5.46 0.02
CA PHE A 171 10.91 -5.63 -1.08
C PHE A 171 10.52 -6.74 -2.07
N ASN A 172 9.24 -7.08 -2.20
CA ASN A 172 8.80 -7.97 -3.28
C ASN A 172 8.83 -7.22 -4.62
N GLU A 173 10.00 -7.19 -5.23
CA GLU A 173 10.29 -6.51 -6.51
C GLU A 173 9.60 -7.17 -7.72
N PRO A 174 9.49 -6.47 -8.87
CA PRO A 174 9.06 -7.07 -10.12
C PRO A 174 9.75 -8.42 -10.40
N GLY A 175 8.96 -9.43 -10.77
CA GLY A 175 9.39 -10.82 -10.91
C GLY A 175 9.12 -11.69 -9.67
N SER A 176 8.66 -11.12 -8.56
CA SER A 176 8.32 -11.89 -7.36
C SER A 176 7.10 -12.79 -7.57
N HIS A 177 7.20 -14.03 -7.11
CA HIS A 177 6.15 -15.05 -7.25
C HIS A 177 5.08 -14.95 -6.16
N TYR A 178 3.83 -15.24 -6.53
CA TYR A 178 2.67 -15.23 -5.65
C TYR A 178 2.85 -16.04 -4.35
N ASN A 179 3.38 -17.26 -4.46
CA ASN A 179 3.55 -18.18 -3.33
C ASN A 179 4.90 -18.02 -2.60
N SER A 180 5.59 -16.90 -2.81
CA SER A 180 6.85 -16.63 -2.13
C SER A 180 6.64 -16.50 -0.62
N GLY A 181 7.53 -17.13 0.17
CA GLY A 181 7.68 -16.86 1.60
C GLY A 181 8.81 -15.86 1.87
N THR A 182 9.10 -15.64 3.15
CA THR A 182 10.22 -14.80 3.61
C THR A 182 11.53 -15.27 2.98
N ARG A 183 12.31 -14.34 2.43
CA ARG A 183 13.55 -14.65 1.70
C ARG A 183 14.47 -13.45 1.62
N ILE A 184 15.74 -13.71 1.30
CA ILE A 184 16.65 -12.69 0.79
C ILE A 184 16.33 -12.36 -0.66
N ILE A 185 16.34 -11.07 -1.01
CA ILE A 185 16.10 -10.57 -2.37
C ILE A 185 17.18 -9.55 -2.75
N THR A 186 17.43 -9.43 -4.06
CA THR A 186 18.24 -8.34 -4.61
C THR A 186 17.33 -7.18 -4.96
N LEU A 187 17.65 -5.98 -4.48
CA LEU A 187 16.82 -4.79 -4.67
C LEU A 187 16.84 -4.33 -6.12
N ASP A 188 15.67 -3.91 -6.61
CA ASP A 188 15.56 -3.32 -7.94
C ASP A 188 16.33 -1.99 -8.02
N HIS A 189 16.79 -1.64 -9.23
CA HIS A 189 17.50 -0.39 -9.44
C HIS A 189 16.64 0.82 -9.03
N MET A 190 15.35 0.81 -9.36
CA MET A 190 14.43 1.92 -9.04
C MET A 190 14.21 2.04 -7.53
N THR A 191 14.09 0.92 -6.82
CA THR A 191 14.01 0.90 -5.35
C THR A 191 15.25 1.51 -4.72
N ARG A 192 16.44 1.19 -5.23
CA ARG A 192 17.68 1.80 -4.76
C ARG A 192 17.78 3.29 -5.10
N VAL A 193 17.25 3.72 -6.24
CA VAL A 193 17.14 5.14 -6.59
C VAL A 193 16.21 5.88 -5.63
N ASP A 194 15.08 5.27 -5.26
CA ASP A 194 14.13 5.83 -4.30
C ASP A 194 14.71 5.94 -2.88
N ALA A 195 15.50 4.97 -2.46
CA ALA A 195 16.17 4.97 -1.16
C ALA A 195 17.41 5.88 -1.12
N ALA A 196 18.06 6.15 -2.25
CA ALA A 196 19.34 6.86 -2.32
C ALA A 196 19.41 8.18 -1.54
N PRO A 197 18.37 9.05 -1.52
CA PRO A 197 18.41 10.28 -0.73
C PRO A 197 18.62 10.04 0.77
N ALA A 198 18.01 8.98 1.33
CA ALA A 198 18.16 8.62 2.75
C ALA A 198 19.55 8.06 3.08
N PHE A 199 20.21 7.44 2.09
CA PHE A 199 21.54 6.84 2.21
C PHE A 199 22.68 7.78 1.76
N LEU A 200 22.38 9.05 1.46
CA LEU A 200 23.36 10.02 0.94
C LEU A 200 24.03 9.54 -0.38
N GLY A 201 23.28 8.81 -1.20
CA GLY A 201 23.72 8.33 -2.51
C GLY A 201 23.45 6.84 -2.73
N ILE A 202 23.21 6.48 -4.00
CA ILE A 202 22.86 5.10 -4.39
C ILE A 202 23.96 4.08 -4.07
N ALA A 203 25.22 4.51 -4.04
CA ALA A 203 26.37 3.64 -3.72
C ALA A 203 26.32 3.10 -2.28
N ASN A 204 25.67 3.83 -1.38
CA ASN A 204 25.52 3.48 0.03
C ASN A 204 24.27 2.65 0.31
N VAL A 205 23.34 2.57 -0.66
CA VAL A 205 22.13 1.75 -0.52
C VAL A 205 22.53 0.28 -0.64
N PRO A 206 22.20 -0.57 0.36
CA PRO A 206 22.42 -2.01 0.29
C PRO A 206 21.84 -2.61 -0.98
N ARG A 207 22.45 -3.70 -1.45
CA ARG A 207 22.01 -4.37 -2.69
C ARG A 207 20.97 -5.44 -2.44
N LYS A 208 20.86 -5.90 -1.19
CA LYS A 208 19.96 -6.97 -0.80
C LYS A 208 19.14 -6.55 0.41
N ALA A 209 18.07 -7.28 0.64
CA ALA A 209 17.24 -7.17 1.83
C ALA A 209 16.63 -8.54 2.15
N ILE A 210 16.26 -8.75 3.41
CA ILE A 210 15.38 -9.84 3.81
C ILE A 210 13.96 -9.28 3.81
N THR A 211 13.02 -9.98 3.18
CA THR A 211 11.64 -9.53 3.08
C THR A 211 10.66 -10.68 3.19
N MET A 212 9.54 -10.41 3.86
CA MET A 212 8.35 -11.24 3.88
C MET A 212 7.84 -11.46 2.46
N GLY A 213 7.48 -12.69 2.15
CA GLY A 213 6.99 -13.04 0.82
C GLY A 213 5.54 -12.63 0.59
N ILE A 214 5.14 -12.63 -0.69
CA ILE A 214 3.78 -12.30 -1.11
C ILE A 214 2.78 -13.29 -0.51
N GLY A 215 3.12 -14.58 -0.44
CA GLY A 215 2.24 -15.60 0.14
C GLY A 215 1.95 -15.32 1.61
N THR A 216 2.99 -14.97 2.36
CA THR A 216 2.89 -14.60 3.78
C THR A 216 2.04 -13.34 4.00
N VAL A 217 2.17 -12.34 3.11
CA VAL A 217 1.32 -11.14 3.13
C VAL A 217 -0.14 -11.48 2.81
N MET A 218 -0.38 -12.35 1.83
CA MET A 218 -1.71 -12.79 1.40
C MET A 218 -2.42 -13.66 2.46
N ASP A 219 -1.67 -14.28 3.38
CA ASP A 219 -2.23 -15.04 4.50
C ASP A 219 -2.76 -14.14 5.65
N ALA A 220 -2.54 -12.82 5.58
CA ALA A 220 -3.06 -11.89 6.58
C ALA A 220 -4.59 -11.78 6.51
N ARG A 221 -5.28 -11.75 7.66
CA ARG A 221 -6.76 -11.68 7.69
C ARG A 221 -7.33 -10.38 7.13
N ARG A 222 -6.53 -9.31 7.19
CA ARG A 222 -6.89 -7.96 6.79
C ARG A 222 -5.66 -7.24 6.26
N ILE A 223 -5.76 -6.65 5.06
CA ILE A 223 -4.68 -5.88 4.45
C ILE A 223 -5.14 -4.45 4.21
N VAL A 224 -4.32 -3.48 4.64
CA VAL A 224 -4.51 -2.06 4.33
C VAL A 224 -3.25 -1.53 3.67
N LEU A 225 -3.38 -1.00 2.46
CA LEU A 225 -2.25 -0.43 1.71
C LEU A 225 -2.40 1.09 1.60
N LEU A 226 -1.33 1.83 1.90
CA LEU A 226 -1.27 3.28 1.83
C LEU A 226 -0.50 3.74 0.58
N ALA A 227 -1.07 4.63 -0.22
CA ALA A 227 -0.38 5.22 -1.37
C ALA A 227 -0.67 6.72 -1.50
N TRP A 228 0.39 7.53 -1.36
CA TRP A 228 0.31 8.99 -1.37
C TRP A 228 1.09 9.61 -2.52
N GLY A 229 0.52 10.65 -3.11
CA GLY A 229 1.18 11.52 -4.07
C GLY A 229 1.19 11.03 -5.52
N ILE A 230 1.39 11.99 -6.42
CA ILE A 230 1.30 11.82 -7.87
C ILE A 230 2.28 10.77 -8.42
N ASN A 231 3.42 10.57 -7.76
CA ASN A 231 4.44 9.59 -8.15
C ASN A 231 3.95 8.14 -8.06
N LYS A 232 2.79 7.90 -7.44
CA LYS A 232 2.15 6.58 -7.34
C LYS A 232 1.01 6.39 -8.34
N ALA A 233 0.55 7.44 -9.02
CA ALA A 233 -0.67 7.38 -9.83
C ALA A 233 -0.63 6.32 -10.94
N SER A 234 0.49 6.23 -11.65
CA SER A 234 0.64 5.29 -12.77
C SER A 234 0.66 3.83 -12.31
N ILE A 235 1.31 3.55 -11.18
CA ILE A 235 1.36 2.19 -10.64
C ILE A 235 0.06 1.79 -9.95
N ILE A 236 -0.65 2.75 -9.35
CA ILE A 236 -2.00 2.53 -8.80
C ILE A 236 -2.97 2.16 -9.93
N LYS A 237 -2.96 2.89 -11.06
CA LYS A 237 -3.77 2.53 -12.22
C LYS A 237 -3.50 1.10 -12.70
N LYS A 238 -2.21 0.74 -12.87
CA LYS A 238 -1.81 -0.63 -13.26
C LYS A 238 -2.26 -1.68 -12.24
N THR A 239 -2.13 -1.37 -10.96
CA THR A 239 -2.49 -2.28 -9.86
C THR A 239 -4.00 -2.53 -9.82
N PHE A 240 -4.82 -1.53 -10.15
CA PHE A 240 -6.28 -1.62 -9.97
C PHE A 240 -6.99 -2.08 -11.23
N GLU A 241 -6.57 -1.57 -12.39
CA GLU A 241 -7.27 -1.76 -13.66
C GLU A 241 -6.56 -2.79 -14.56
N GLY A 242 -5.30 -3.11 -14.26
CA GLY A 242 -4.50 -4.10 -14.98
C GLY A 242 -4.78 -5.54 -14.55
N ASP A 243 -4.24 -6.49 -15.31
CA ASP A 243 -4.25 -7.91 -14.95
C ASP A 243 -3.19 -8.24 -13.92
N ILE A 244 -3.41 -9.33 -13.19
CA ILE A 244 -2.44 -9.86 -12.23
C ILE A 244 -1.15 -10.21 -12.97
N SER A 245 -0.03 -9.68 -12.48
CA SER A 245 1.28 -9.81 -13.13
C SER A 245 2.42 -9.83 -12.12
N THR A 246 3.40 -10.68 -12.38
CA THR A 246 4.68 -10.71 -11.64
C THR A 246 5.44 -9.39 -11.74
N GLU A 247 5.24 -8.62 -12.81
CA GLU A 247 5.89 -7.33 -13.03
C GLU A 247 5.35 -6.23 -12.11
N VAL A 248 4.14 -6.40 -11.56
CA VAL A 248 3.51 -5.47 -10.61
C VAL A 248 2.99 -6.29 -9.43
N PRO A 249 3.84 -6.64 -8.45
CA PRO A 249 3.49 -7.54 -7.35
C PRO A 249 2.26 -7.12 -6.54
N ALA A 250 1.99 -5.82 -6.41
CA ALA A 250 0.77 -5.33 -5.77
C ALA A 250 -0.53 -5.80 -6.44
N THR A 251 -0.49 -6.24 -7.71
CA THR A 251 -1.67 -6.79 -8.40
C THR A 251 -2.17 -8.10 -7.77
N TYR A 252 -1.32 -8.88 -7.10
CA TYR A 252 -1.78 -10.08 -6.39
C TYR A 252 -2.78 -9.77 -5.28
N LEU A 253 -2.76 -8.54 -4.73
CA LEU A 253 -3.72 -8.10 -3.74
C LEU A 253 -5.16 -8.00 -4.29
N GLN A 254 -5.35 -8.09 -5.61
CA GLN A 254 -6.67 -8.25 -6.24
C GLN A 254 -7.37 -9.54 -5.83
N GLU A 255 -6.62 -10.59 -5.47
CA GLU A 255 -7.20 -11.89 -5.09
C GLU A 255 -7.49 -12.00 -3.59
N HIS A 256 -7.05 -11.03 -2.78
CA HIS A 256 -7.25 -11.08 -1.35
C HIS A 256 -8.66 -10.57 -0.97
N SER A 257 -9.41 -11.38 -0.21
CA SER A 257 -10.81 -11.13 0.10
C SER A 257 -11.08 -9.97 1.07
N ASN A 258 -10.05 -9.36 1.66
CA ASN A 258 -10.20 -8.32 2.67
C ASN A 258 -9.08 -7.26 2.58
N THR A 259 -8.87 -6.71 1.39
CA THR A 259 -7.86 -5.65 1.16
C THR A 259 -8.50 -4.30 0.85
N THR A 260 -8.06 -3.25 1.52
CA THR A 260 -8.43 -1.87 1.18
C THR A 260 -7.18 -1.06 0.85
N PHE A 261 -7.18 -0.43 -0.33
CA PHE A 261 -6.18 0.57 -0.68
C PHE A 261 -6.69 1.96 -0.30
N ILE A 262 -5.81 2.73 0.34
CA ILE A 262 -6.12 4.07 0.81
C ILE A 262 -5.22 5.02 0.04
N LEU A 263 -5.87 5.90 -0.73
CA LEU A 263 -5.24 6.80 -1.68
C LEU A 263 -5.51 8.25 -1.30
N ASP A 264 -4.62 9.15 -1.72
CA ASP A 264 -4.98 10.57 -1.84
C ASP A 264 -5.45 10.89 -3.26
N SER A 265 -5.94 12.12 -3.46
CA SER A 265 -6.39 12.61 -4.77
C SER A 265 -5.29 12.51 -5.84
N ASP A 266 -4.03 12.71 -5.47
CA ASP A 266 -2.91 12.68 -6.41
C ASP A 266 -2.57 11.25 -6.83
N ALA A 267 -2.54 10.29 -5.90
CA ALA A 267 -2.29 8.88 -6.19
C ALA A 267 -3.44 8.22 -6.97
N SER A 268 -4.66 8.75 -6.88
CA SER A 268 -5.83 8.26 -7.61
C SER A 268 -6.10 8.98 -8.94
N CYS A 269 -5.33 10.01 -9.29
CA CYS A 269 -5.68 10.91 -10.39
C CYS A 269 -5.67 10.26 -11.79
N GLN A 270 -4.97 9.13 -11.95
CA GLN A 270 -4.88 8.38 -13.21
C GLN A 270 -5.87 7.21 -13.29
N LEU A 271 -6.66 6.95 -12.24
CA LEU A 271 -7.75 5.97 -12.33
C LEU A 271 -8.74 6.43 -13.39
N THR A 272 -9.29 5.49 -14.17
CA THR A 272 -10.19 5.77 -15.29
C THR A 272 -11.38 6.63 -14.86
N ARG A 273 -11.94 6.39 -13.66
CA ARG A 273 -13.06 7.19 -13.12
C ARG A 273 -12.70 8.64 -12.77
N VAL A 274 -11.41 8.98 -12.68
CA VAL A 274 -10.92 10.33 -12.37
C VAL A 274 -10.31 10.98 -13.61
N GLU A 275 -9.49 10.23 -14.34
CA GLU A 275 -8.80 10.70 -15.54
C GLU A 275 -9.78 10.88 -16.71
N SER A 276 -10.67 9.93 -16.91
CA SER A 276 -11.60 9.85 -18.05
C SER A 276 -13.00 9.42 -17.59
N PRO A 277 -13.68 10.20 -16.73
CA PRO A 277 -14.96 9.81 -16.10
C PRO A 277 -16.07 9.50 -17.11
N TRP A 278 -16.02 10.07 -18.31
CA TRP A 278 -16.97 9.81 -19.40
C TRP A 278 -16.97 8.36 -19.89
N LEU A 279 -15.93 7.56 -19.57
CA LEU A 279 -15.91 6.14 -19.90
C LEU A 279 -16.73 5.27 -18.95
N VAL A 280 -17.13 5.82 -17.80
CA VAL A 280 -17.76 5.05 -16.71
C VAL A 280 -19.03 5.71 -16.16
N THR A 281 -19.29 7.00 -16.45
CA THR A 281 -20.50 7.66 -15.99
C THR A 281 -20.85 8.88 -16.83
N SER A 282 -22.13 9.27 -16.82
CA SER A 282 -22.56 10.54 -17.39
C SER A 282 -21.94 11.71 -16.61
N CYS A 283 -21.40 12.67 -17.34
CA CYS A 283 -20.62 13.76 -16.77
C CYS A 283 -21.39 15.09 -16.78
N GLU A 284 -21.26 15.86 -15.71
CA GLU A 284 -21.54 17.31 -15.76
C GLU A 284 -20.39 18.01 -16.48
N TRP A 285 -20.62 18.43 -17.72
CA TRP A 285 -19.57 18.93 -18.60
C TRP A 285 -19.14 20.38 -18.30
N SER A 286 -18.16 20.54 -17.41
CA SER A 286 -17.45 21.82 -17.24
C SER A 286 -16.56 22.14 -18.45
N ARG A 287 -16.19 23.42 -18.62
CA ARG A 287 -15.29 23.82 -19.72
C ARG A 287 -13.97 23.05 -19.68
N GLU A 288 -13.39 22.86 -18.50
CA GLU A 288 -12.15 22.11 -18.31
C GLU A 288 -12.32 20.64 -18.71
N LEU A 289 -13.42 20.00 -18.29
CA LEU A 289 -13.70 18.61 -18.61
C LEU A 289 -13.91 18.40 -20.12
N LYS A 290 -14.61 19.32 -20.79
CA LYS A 290 -14.78 19.30 -22.25
C LYS A 290 -13.44 19.37 -22.97
N ILE A 291 -12.56 20.30 -22.58
CA ILE A 291 -11.23 20.44 -23.19
C ILE A 291 -10.42 19.16 -22.98
N LYS A 292 -10.41 18.63 -21.75
CA LYS A 292 -9.69 17.39 -21.41
C LYS A 292 -10.17 16.22 -22.27
N ALA A 293 -11.48 16.02 -22.37
CA ALA A 293 -12.09 14.92 -23.12
C ALA A 293 -11.80 15.01 -24.63
N VAL A 294 -11.90 16.20 -25.22
CA VAL A 294 -11.62 16.42 -26.65
C VAL A 294 -10.14 16.22 -26.98
N VAL A 295 -9.23 16.69 -26.13
CA VAL A 295 -7.78 16.45 -26.30
C VAL A 295 -7.48 14.96 -26.19
N TRP A 296 -8.03 14.29 -25.17
CA TRP A 296 -7.89 12.85 -25.01
C TRP A 296 -8.40 12.06 -26.22
N LEU A 297 -9.57 12.43 -26.77
CA LEU A 297 -10.12 11.76 -27.95
C LEU A 297 -9.25 12.00 -29.21
N SER A 298 -8.72 13.21 -29.36
CA SER A 298 -7.80 13.58 -30.44
C SER A 298 -6.54 12.72 -30.41
N GLU A 299 -5.94 12.54 -29.22
CA GLU A 299 -4.76 11.70 -29.02
C GLU A 299 -5.08 10.21 -29.25
N LEU A 300 -6.19 9.71 -28.69
CA LEU A 300 -6.61 8.32 -28.82
C LEU A 300 -6.85 7.92 -30.29
N THR A 301 -7.52 8.79 -31.06
CA THR A 301 -7.85 8.53 -32.47
C THR A 301 -6.74 8.92 -33.44
N ASN A 302 -5.68 9.57 -32.95
CA ASN A 302 -4.64 10.19 -33.76
C ASN A 302 -5.20 11.12 -34.85
N LYS A 303 -6.28 11.85 -34.53
CA LYS A 303 -6.92 12.84 -35.40
C LYS A 303 -6.74 14.22 -34.79
N SER A 304 -6.62 15.26 -35.61
CA SER A 304 -6.72 16.63 -35.08
C SER A 304 -8.13 16.90 -34.54
N ILE A 305 -8.25 17.79 -33.55
CA ILE A 305 -9.54 18.14 -32.92
C ILE A 305 -10.63 18.49 -33.96
N LEU A 306 -10.28 19.24 -35.01
CA LEU A 306 -11.20 19.63 -36.09
C LEU A 306 -11.62 18.48 -37.02
N LYS A 307 -11.00 17.31 -36.91
CA LYS A 307 -11.32 16.09 -37.69
C LYS A 307 -12.09 15.05 -36.88
N LEU A 308 -12.38 15.33 -35.61
CA LEU A 308 -13.23 14.48 -34.79
C LEU A 308 -14.67 14.55 -35.31
N THR A 309 -15.30 13.38 -35.43
CA THR A 309 -16.67 13.21 -35.92
C THR A 309 -17.59 12.77 -34.79
N ASP A 310 -18.91 12.95 -34.93
CA ASP A 310 -19.88 12.47 -33.95
C ASP A 310 -19.72 10.97 -33.64
N LYS A 311 -19.32 10.19 -34.66
CA LYS A 311 -18.98 8.77 -34.50
C LYS A 311 -17.84 8.57 -33.50
N ASP A 312 -16.79 9.39 -33.57
CA ASP A 312 -15.65 9.30 -32.63
C ASP A 312 -16.07 9.56 -31.18
N TYR A 313 -16.97 10.53 -30.95
CA TYR A 313 -17.50 10.80 -29.61
C TYR A 313 -18.39 9.65 -29.09
N ASN A 314 -19.31 9.18 -29.93
CA ASN A 314 -20.25 8.13 -29.57
C ASN A 314 -19.57 6.78 -29.27
N GLU A 315 -18.55 6.41 -30.06
CA GLU A 315 -17.80 5.16 -29.85
C GLU A 315 -16.90 5.18 -28.60
N ASN A 316 -16.69 6.36 -28.00
CA ASN A 316 -15.80 6.55 -26.84
C ASN A 316 -16.52 7.12 -25.61
N GLY A 317 -17.82 6.85 -25.46
CA GLY A 317 -18.59 7.18 -24.26
C GLY A 317 -18.89 8.67 -24.08
N MET A 318 -18.77 9.49 -25.13
CA MET A 318 -18.96 10.95 -25.08
C MET A 318 -20.20 11.43 -25.84
N SER A 319 -21.20 10.57 -26.02
CA SER A 319 -22.47 10.94 -26.67
C SER A 319 -23.14 12.14 -25.98
N ASP A 320 -23.08 12.20 -24.64
CA ASP A 320 -23.65 13.28 -23.83
C ASP A 320 -22.95 14.64 -24.05
N LEU A 321 -21.74 14.67 -24.60
CA LEU A 321 -20.98 15.90 -24.84
C LEU A 321 -21.47 16.66 -26.08
N ILE A 322 -21.95 15.91 -27.07
CA ILE A 322 -22.39 16.42 -28.37
C ILE A 322 -23.91 16.54 -28.48
N ALA A 323 -24.64 16.09 -27.46
CA ALA A 323 -26.09 16.20 -27.33
C ALA A 323 -26.55 17.64 -27.00
#